data_AF-A0A7S2TUJ8-F1
#
_entry.id   AF-A0A7S2TUJ8-F1
#
_cell.length_a   1.000
_cell.length_b   1.000
_cell.length_c   1.000
_cell.angle_alpha   90.00
_cell.angle_beta   90.00
_cell.angle_gamma   90.00
#
_symmetry.space_group_name_H-M   'P 1'
#
loop_
_entity.id
_entity.type
_entity.pdbx_description
1 polymer ?
#
loop_
_entity_poly.entity_id
_entity_poly.type
_entity_poly.pdbx_seq_one_letter_code
_entity_poly.pdbx_strand_id
1 'polypeptide(L)'
;GYVTDARTGRPAAMWLGRRALSKPTYPGLLDQIAAGGQPAGMSFGENVRKECVEEASLSPEILSSSLRAAGMVSYRYSTRRGLSTKTIAVYDLGLPEDVFPSNGDGEVDEFILMPMEEVMRSLKEELPKWKPNSALVAVDFLVRHGFVGPDDPDYIEITHLLRAARPTPS
;
A
#
# COMPACT_ATOMS: atom_id res chain seq x y z
N GLY A 1 -5.23 -3.25 0.25
CA GLY A 1 -6.57 -3.87 0.15
C GLY A 1 -7.53 -3.11 1.04
N TYR A 2 -8.82 -3.08 0.71
CA TYR A 2 -9.83 -2.35 1.50
C TYR A 2 -11.18 -3.05 1.41
N VAL A 3 -12.06 -2.81 2.39
CA VAL A 3 -13.48 -3.16 2.34
C VAL A 3 -14.29 -1.89 2.11
N THR A 4 -15.44 -2.00 1.45
CA THR A 4 -16.34 -0.87 1.18
C THR A 4 -17.53 -0.87 2.12
N ASP A 5 -17.97 0.32 2.53
CA ASP A 5 -19.27 0.49 3.17
C ASP A 5 -20.38 0.16 2.15
N ALA A 6 -21.23 -0.83 2.47
CA ALA A 6 -22.26 -1.32 1.55
C ALA A 6 -23.30 -0.27 1.13
N ARG A 7 -23.49 0.80 1.92
CA ARG A 7 -24.47 1.85 1.64
C ARG A 7 -23.93 2.93 0.72
N THR A 8 -22.65 3.27 0.87
CA THR A 8 -22.01 4.38 0.17
C THR A 8 -21.09 3.93 -0.97
N GLY A 9 -20.68 2.66 -0.97
CA GLY A 9 -19.69 2.11 -1.90
C GLY A 9 -18.27 2.67 -1.69
N ARG A 10 -18.05 3.49 -0.67
CA ARG A 10 -16.75 4.09 -0.36
C ARG A 10 -15.90 3.14 0.48
N PRO A 11 -14.56 3.22 0.43
CA PRO A 11 -13.70 2.51 1.36
C PRO A 11 -14.09 2.81 2.82
N ALA A 12 -14.31 1.78 3.63
CA ALA A 12 -14.65 1.90 5.04
C ALA A 12 -13.46 1.60 5.94
N ALA A 13 -12.67 0.58 5.56
CA ALA A 13 -11.48 0.17 6.28
C ALA A 13 -10.42 -0.37 5.31
N MET A 14 -9.15 -0.27 5.70
CA MET A 14 -7.99 -0.74 4.95
C MET A 14 -7.40 -1.96 5.63
N TRP A 15 -7.14 -3.01 4.85
CA TRP A 15 -6.34 -4.14 5.29
C TRP A 15 -4.86 -3.78 5.24
N LEU A 16 -4.20 -3.92 6.38
CA LEU A 16 -2.78 -3.68 6.59
C LEU A 16 -2.11 -4.96 7.10
N GLY A 17 -0.90 -5.24 6.63
CA GLY A 17 -0.05 -6.28 7.19
C GLY A 17 0.91 -5.69 8.21
N ARG A 18 1.02 -6.27 9.41
CA ARG A 18 2.17 -6.02 10.28
C ARG A 18 3.32 -6.89 9.81
N ARG A 19 4.46 -6.29 9.48
CA ARG A 19 5.64 -7.02 9.00
C ARG A 19 6.16 -7.98 10.07
N ALA A 20 6.48 -9.21 9.69
CA ALA A 20 7.11 -10.18 10.59
C ALA A 20 8.38 -9.59 11.23
N LEU A 21 8.62 -9.94 12.50
CA LEU A 21 9.80 -9.48 13.23
C LEU A 21 11.12 -10.02 12.66
N SER A 22 11.04 -11.10 11.88
CA SER A 22 12.16 -11.69 11.15
C SER A 22 12.61 -10.89 9.92
N LYS A 23 11.81 -9.92 9.46
CA LYS A 23 12.15 -9.13 8.26
C LYS A 23 13.43 -8.31 8.50
N PRO A 24 14.38 -8.28 7.54
CA PRO A 24 15.65 -7.56 7.69
C PRO A 24 15.48 -6.03 7.70
N THR A 25 14.34 -5.54 7.22
CA THR A 25 14.02 -4.10 7.21
C THR A 25 12.63 -3.87 7.74
N TYR A 26 12.49 -2.84 8.58
CA TYR A 26 11.23 -2.39 9.15
C TYR A 26 10.40 -3.50 9.82
N PRO A 27 10.99 -4.36 10.68
CA PRO A 27 10.25 -5.40 11.38
C PRO A 27 9.16 -4.79 12.28
N GLY A 28 7.98 -5.40 12.32
CA GLY A 28 6.86 -4.98 13.18
C GLY A 28 6.08 -3.74 12.70
N LEU A 29 6.53 -3.07 11.64
CA LEU A 29 5.86 -1.89 11.10
C LEU A 29 4.69 -2.27 10.18
N LEU A 30 3.72 -1.36 10.05
CA LEU A 30 2.58 -1.49 9.17
C LEU A 30 3.01 -1.37 7.70
N ASP A 31 2.46 -2.25 6.88
CA ASP A 31 2.67 -2.38 5.44
C ASP A 31 1.31 -2.60 4.74
N GLN A 32 1.34 -2.60 3.42
CA GLN A 32 0.18 -2.98 2.62
C GLN A 32 -0.18 -4.46 2.86
N ILE A 33 -1.40 -4.86 2.50
CA ILE A 33 -1.86 -6.27 2.57
C ILE A 33 -0.91 -7.25 1.84
N ALA A 34 -0.25 -6.81 0.77
CA ALA A 34 0.80 -7.56 0.09
C ALA A 34 1.75 -6.56 -0.59
N ALA A 35 3.07 -6.77 -0.51
CA ALA A 35 4.04 -5.88 -1.15
C ALA A 35 5.44 -6.49 -1.36
N GLY A 36 5.76 -6.79 -2.62
CA GLY A 36 7.08 -7.28 -3.04
C GLY A 36 7.89 -6.30 -3.90
N GLY A 37 9.18 -6.60 -4.06
CA GLY A 37 10.03 -5.96 -5.06
C GLY A 37 9.70 -6.49 -6.47
N GLN A 38 9.88 -5.68 -7.52
CA GLN A 38 9.62 -6.10 -8.90
C GLN A 38 10.79 -6.93 -9.47
N PRO A 39 10.60 -8.23 -9.80
CA PRO A 39 11.62 -9.04 -10.44
C PRO A 39 11.82 -8.63 -11.90
N ALA A 40 13.05 -8.79 -12.40
CA ALA A 40 13.34 -8.64 -13.82
C ALA A 40 12.64 -9.75 -14.64
N GLY A 41 12.05 -9.39 -15.78
CA GLY A 41 11.37 -10.35 -16.67
C GLY A 41 9.96 -10.75 -16.26
N MET A 42 9.43 -10.23 -15.15
CA MET A 42 8.03 -10.38 -14.74
C MET A 42 7.29 -9.05 -14.93
N SER A 43 6.03 -9.07 -15.37
CA SER A 43 5.20 -7.87 -15.40
C SER A 43 4.78 -7.45 -13.99
N PHE A 44 4.39 -6.17 -13.81
CA PHE A 44 3.85 -5.70 -12.53
C PHE A 44 2.57 -6.44 -12.12
N GLY A 45 1.71 -6.76 -13.09
CA GLY A 45 0.44 -7.45 -12.86
C GLY A 45 0.63 -8.90 -12.41
N GLU A 46 1.60 -9.62 -12.97
CA GLU A 46 1.97 -10.97 -12.53
C GLU A 46 2.55 -10.94 -11.12
N ASN A 47 3.47 -10.00 -10.87
CA ASN A 47 4.15 -9.92 -9.58
C ASN A 47 3.18 -9.60 -8.44
N VAL A 48 2.32 -8.58 -8.59
CA VAL A 48 1.36 -8.24 -7.53
C VAL A 48 0.40 -9.40 -7.22
N ARG A 49 0.01 -10.19 -8.23
CA ARG A 49 -0.84 -11.37 -8.02
C ARG A 49 -0.11 -12.46 -7.25
N LYS A 50 1.15 -12.73 -7.61
CA LYS A 50 2.03 -13.64 -6.88
C LYS A 50 2.14 -13.22 -5.41
N GLU A 51 2.51 -11.96 -5.13
CA GLU A 51 2.69 -11.49 -3.74
C GLU A 51 1.37 -11.54 -2.94
N CYS A 52 0.23 -11.25 -3.55
CA CYS A 52 -1.07 -11.41 -2.87
C CYS A 52 -1.39 -12.87 -2.48
N VAL A 53 -0.96 -13.84 -3.29
CA VAL A 53 -1.13 -15.27 -2.99
C VAL A 53 -0.16 -15.68 -1.88
N GLU A 54 1.12 -15.31 -1.99
CA GLU A 54 2.17 -15.75 -1.07
C GLU A 54 2.05 -15.09 0.31
N GLU A 55 1.91 -13.77 0.38
CA GLU A 55 1.92 -13.04 1.65
C GLU A 55 0.56 -13.10 2.37
N ALA A 56 -0.54 -13.08 1.61
CA ALA A 56 -1.89 -12.88 2.14
C ALA A 56 -2.86 -14.05 1.86
N SER A 57 -2.39 -15.14 1.25
CA SER A 57 -3.19 -16.34 0.93
C SER A 57 -4.47 -16.04 0.13
N LEU A 58 -4.47 -14.97 -0.68
CA LEU A 58 -5.66 -14.56 -1.44
C LEU A 58 -5.84 -15.42 -2.68
N SER A 59 -7.08 -15.82 -2.95
CA SER A 59 -7.35 -16.71 -4.09
C SER A 59 -7.22 -15.99 -5.44
N PRO A 60 -6.75 -16.69 -6.50
CA PRO A 60 -6.67 -16.13 -7.85
C PRO A 60 -7.99 -15.57 -8.38
N GLU A 61 -9.13 -16.15 -7.97
CA GLU A 61 -10.47 -15.71 -8.37
C GLU A 61 -10.78 -14.30 -7.84
N ILE A 62 -10.51 -14.05 -6.56
CA ILE A 62 -10.67 -12.72 -5.93
C ILE A 62 -9.76 -11.70 -6.61
N LEU A 63 -8.50 -12.07 -6.86
CA LEU A 63 -7.55 -11.19 -7.52
C LEU A 63 -7.97 -10.88 -8.95
N SER A 64 -8.56 -11.83 -9.66
CA SER A 64 -9.03 -11.64 -11.04
C SER A 64 -10.22 -10.68 -11.10
N SER A 65 -11.15 -10.82 -10.15
CA SER A 65 -12.36 -9.99 -10.11
C SER A 65 -12.12 -8.60 -9.55
N SER A 66 -11.18 -8.41 -8.61
CA SER A 66 -11.16 -7.21 -7.76
C SER A 66 -9.87 -6.40 -7.78
N LEU A 67 -8.75 -6.96 -8.28
CA LEU A 67 -7.48 -6.24 -8.35
C LEU A 67 -7.47 -5.27 -9.53
N ARG A 68 -7.09 -4.01 -9.31
CA ARG A 68 -7.05 -2.95 -10.32
C ARG A 68 -5.78 -2.13 -10.19
N ALA A 69 -5.14 -1.81 -11.32
CA ALA A 69 -4.04 -0.86 -11.32
C ALA A 69 -4.55 0.53 -10.93
N ALA A 70 -3.85 1.20 -10.01
CA ALA A 70 -4.26 2.48 -9.43
C ALA A 70 -3.26 3.62 -9.67
N GLY A 71 -2.12 3.32 -10.28
CA GLY A 71 -1.11 4.30 -10.67
C GLY A 71 0.26 3.99 -10.10
N MET A 72 1.04 5.04 -9.82
CA MET A 72 2.38 4.91 -9.26
C MET A 72 2.63 6.00 -8.21
N VAL A 73 3.43 5.64 -7.20
CA VAL A 73 4.04 6.57 -6.25
C VAL A 73 5.53 6.60 -6.51
N SER A 74 6.12 7.79 -6.60
CA SER A 74 7.55 7.97 -6.83
C SER A 74 8.15 9.02 -5.90
N TYR A 75 9.29 8.71 -5.30
CA TYR A 75 9.96 9.58 -4.34
C TYR A 75 11.48 9.43 -4.40
N ARG A 76 12.18 10.40 -3.80
CA ARG A 76 13.64 10.42 -3.70
C ARG A 76 14.05 10.62 -2.25
N TYR A 77 15.17 10.02 -1.86
CA TYR A 77 15.73 10.20 -0.54
C TYR A 77 17.24 10.04 -0.55
N SER A 78 17.91 10.80 0.30
CA SER A 78 19.37 10.74 0.44
C SER A 78 19.78 9.49 1.21
N THR A 79 20.85 8.86 0.73
CA THR A 79 21.51 7.74 1.38
C THR A 79 23.00 8.03 1.52
N ARG A 80 23.72 7.23 2.30
CA ARG A 80 25.19 7.32 2.39
C ARG A 80 25.90 7.14 1.03
N ARG A 81 25.23 6.51 0.05
CA ARG A 81 25.74 6.27 -1.30
C ARG A 81 25.27 7.31 -2.32
N GLY A 82 24.60 8.37 -1.87
CA GLY A 82 24.01 9.40 -2.72
C GLY A 82 22.49 9.33 -2.75
N LEU A 83 21.90 9.98 -3.76
CA LEU A 83 20.45 10.12 -3.89
C LEU A 83 19.83 8.86 -4.47
N SER A 84 18.89 8.25 -3.74
CA SER A 84 18.10 7.11 -4.21
C SER A 84 16.78 7.61 -4.78
N THR A 85 16.34 6.95 -5.85
CA THR A 85 15.03 7.13 -6.47
C THR A 85 14.25 5.82 -6.38
N LYS A 86 12.98 5.90 -5.98
CA LYS A 86 12.09 4.75 -5.90
C LYS A 86 10.79 5.05 -6.62
N THR A 87 10.26 4.01 -7.27
CA THR A 87 8.95 4.01 -7.89
C THR A 87 8.23 2.75 -7.44
N ILE A 88 6.95 2.90 -7.08
CA ILE A 88 6.08 1.82 -6.61
C ILE A 88 4.87 1.80 -7.50
N ALA A 89 4.62 0.67 -8.17
CA ALA A 89 3.35 0.43 -8.85
C ALA A 89 2.28 0.15 -7.79
N VAL A 90 1.16 0.87 -7.86
CA VAL A 90 0.09 0.79 -6.85
C VAL A 90 -1.12 0.09 -7.47
N TYR A 91 -1.70 -0.82 -6.69
CA TYR A 91 -2.91 -1.55 -7.05
C TYR A 91 -3.94 -1.40 -5.94
N ASP A 92 -5.19 -1.19 -6.35
CA ASP A 92 -6.34 -1.23 -5.47
C ASP A 92 -6.93 -2.64 -5.49
N LEU A 93 -7.28 -3.14 -4.32
CA LEU A 93 -7.91 -4.44 -4.13
C LEU A 93 -9.08 -4.27 -3.16
N GLY A 94 -10.29 -4.17 -3.71
CA GLY A 94 -11.51 -4.25 -2.93
C GLY A 94 -11.74 -5.71 -2.51
N LEU A 95 -11.84 -5.96 -1.21
CA LEU A 95 -12.11 -7.29 -0.68
C LEU A 95 -13.57 -7.39 -0.22
N PRO A 96 -14.25 -8.51 -0.51
CA PRO A 96 -15.50 -8.85 0.15
C PRO A 96 -15.34 -8.90 1.68
N GLU A 97 -16.41 -8.59 2.42
CA GLU A 97 -16.39 -8.54 3.89
C GLU A 97 -16.11 -9.91 4.54
N ASP A 98 -16.39 -11.00 3.83
CA ASP A 98 -16.18 -12.38 4.25
C ASP A 98 -14.80 -12.94 3.87
N VAL A 99 -13.94 -12.13 3.25
CA VAL A 99 -12.57 -12.51 2.89
C VAL A 99 -11.58 -11.97 3.92
N PHE A 100 -10.91 -12.90 4.61
CA PHE A 100 -9.90 -12.60 5.62
C PHE A 100 -8.52 -13.06 5.13
N PRO A 101 -7.56 -12.14 4.91
CA PRO A 101 -6.20 -12.52 4.55
C PRO A 101 -5.52 -13.28 5.68
N SER A 102 -4.65 -14.21 5.33
CA SER A 102 -3.85 -14.99 6.28
C SER A 102 -2.41 -15.11 5.80
N ASN A 103 -1.48 -15.14 6.75
CA ASN A 103 -0.05 -15.26 6.45
C ASN A 103 0.22 -16.58 5.72
N GLY A 104 0.73 -16.51 4.49
CA GLY A 104 1.02 -17.69 3.67
C GLY A 104 2.48 -18.15 3.67
N ASP A 105 3.43 -17.24 3.85
CA ASP A 105 4.87 -17.49 3.63
C ASP A 105 5.77 -17.12 4.83
N GLY A 106 5.21 -16.56 5.90
CA GLY A 106 5.93 -16.13 7.10
C GLY A 106 6.35 -14.65 7.10
N GLU A 107 6.03 -13.88 6.05
CA GLU A 107 6.50 -12.51 5.90
C GLU A 107 5.65 -11.46 6.66
N VAL A 108 4.42 -11.82 7.03
CA VAL A 108 3.45 -11.00 7.77
C VAL A 108 3.19 -11.61 9.14
N ASP A 109 3.30 -10.82 10.21
CA ASP A 109 3.00 -11.26 11.58
C ASP A 109 1.49 -11.38 11.81
N GLU A 110 0.74 -10.34 11.44
CA GLU A 110 -0.72 -10.28 11.54
C GLU A 110 -1.31 -9.37 10.47
N PHE A 111 -2.58 -9.62 10.14
CA PHE A 111 -3.38 -8.72 9.31
C PHE A 111 -4.37 -7.95 10.18
N ILE A 112 -4.45 -6.64 9.93
CA ILE A 112 -5.29 -5.70 10.68
C ILE A 112 -6.24 -5.02 9.70
N LEU A 113 -7.54 -5.09 9.97
CA LEU A 113 -8.53 -4.29 9.27
C LEU A 113 -8.73 -2.98 10.04
N MET A 114 -8.14 -1.89 9.54
CA MET A 114 -8.13 -0.59 10.21
C MET A 114 -9.18 0.34 9.60
N PRO A 115 -10.13 0.88 10.38
CA PRO A 115 -11.09 1.88 9.90
C PRO A 115 -10.39 3.09 9.27
N MET A 116 -11.00 3.69 8.24
CA MET A 116 -10.31 4.75 7.49
C MET A 116 -9.97 5.99 8.32
N GLU A 117 -10.80 6.29 9.32
CA GLU A 117 -10.50 7.33 10.30
C GLU A 117 -9.22 7.05 11.10
N GLU A 118 -9.03 5.80 11.53
CA GLU A 118 -7.82 5.38 12.25
C GLU A 118 -6.59 5.35 11.35
N VAL A 119 -6.73 4.99 10.07
CA VAL A 119 -5.63 5.10 9.09
C VAL A 119 -5.16 6.55 8.98
N MET A 120 -6.09 7.50 8.81
CA MET A 120 -5.76 8.92 8.73
C MET A 120 -5.10 9.43 10.02
N ARG A 121 -5.66 9.06 11.19
CA ARG A 121 -5.08 9.43 12.49
C ARG A 121 -3.66 8.86 12.64
N SER A 122 -3.45 7.58 12.35
CA SER A 122 -2.14 6.94 12.52
C SER A 122 -1.07 7.52 11.60
N LEU A 123 -1.43 7.96 10.38
CA LEU A 123 -0.50 8.66 9.49
C LEU A 123 -0.10 10.04 10.03
N LYS A 124 -1.01 10.74 10.70
CA LYS A 124 -0.77 12.08 11.27
C LYS A 124 -0.03 12.03 12.61
N GLU A 125 -0.41 11.11 13.49
CA GLU A 125 -0.01 11.11 14.90
C GLU A 125 0.98 9.98 15.25
N GLU A 126 1.03 8.93 14.43
CA GLU A 126 1.75 7.69 14.74
C GLU A 126 2.62 7.20 13.57
N LEU A 127 3.12 8.13 12.75
CA LEU A 127 3.91 7.84 11.54
C LEU A 127 5.03 6.80 11.74
N PRO A 128 5.77 6.74 12.88
CA PRO A 128 6.77 5.71 13.13
C PRO A 128 6.25 4.26 13.15
N LYS A 129 4.94 4.03 13.29
CA LYS A 129 4.32 2.70 13.17
C LYS A 129 4.31 2.19 11.73
N TRP A 130 4.47 3.06 10.75
CA TRP A 130 4.42 2.72 9.34
C TRP A 130 5.80 2.50 8.76
N LYS A 131 5.92 1.48 7.89
CA LYS A 131 7.05 1.41 6.98
C LYS A 131 7.01 2.64 6.07
N PRO A 132 8.12 3.39 5.89
CA PRO A 132 8.09 4.73 5.30
C PRO A 132 7.40 4.83 3.94
N ASN A 133 7.68 3.90 3.03
CA ASN A 133 7.06 3.92 1.70
C ASN A 133 5.63 3.36 1.67
N SER A 134 5.26 2.55 2.66
CA SER A 134 3.90 2.06 2.84
C SER A 134 2.98 3.18 3.32
N ALA A 135 3.48 4.10 4.16
CA ALA A 135 2.77 5.33 4.50
C ALA A 135 2.45 6.17 3.26
N LEU A 136 3.40 6.31 2.33
CA LEU A 136 3.18 7.06 1.07
C LEU A 136 2.08 6.42 0.21
N VAL A 137 2.04 5.08 0.12
CA VAL A 137 0.97 4.38 -0.62
C VAL A 137 -0.39 4.55 0.06
N ALA A 138 -0.44 4.58 1.40
CA ALA A 138 -1.68 4.88 2.12
C ALA A 138 -2.14 6.33 1.88
N VAL A 139 -1.23 7.31 1.90
CA VAL A 139 -1.57 8.71 1.56
C VAL A 139 -2.06 8.85 0.12
N ASP A 140 -1.41 8.18 -0.84
CA ASP A 140 -1.88 8.13 -2.24
C ASP A 140 -3.30 7.56 -2.36
N PHE A 141 -3.60 6.50 -1.62
CA PHE A 141 -4.96 5.95 -1.54
C PHE A 141 -5.96 6.98 -0.99
N LEU A 142 -5.63 7.66 0.11
CA LEU A 142 -6.50 8.68 0.70
C LEU A 142 -6.80 9.83 -0.26
N VAL A 143 -5.80 10.27 -1.04
CA VAL A 143 -5.97 11.29 -2.09
C VAL A 143 -6.89 10.78 -3.19
N ARG A 144 -6.59 9.60 -3.77
CA ARG A 144 -7.36 9.05 -4.90
C ARG A 144 -8.82 8.74 -4.55
N HIS A 145 -9.10 8.39 -3.29
CA HIS A 145 -10.44 8.05 -2.80
C HIS A 145 -11.16 9.23 -2.11
N GLY A 146 -10.59 10.44 -2.17
CA GLY A 146 -11.22 11.68 -1.72
C GLY A 146 -11.37 11.80 -0.20
N PHE A 147 -10.45 11.23 0.57
CA PHE A 147 -10.30 11.48 2.01
C PHE A 147 -9.43 12.71 2.28
N VAL A 148 -8.47 12.97 1.39
CA VAL A 148 -7.69 14.22 1.36
C VAL A 148 -8.01 14.88 0.02
N GLY A 149 -8.60 16.08 0.08
CA GLY A 149 -9.12 16.78 -1.10
C GLY A 149 -8.53 18.18 -1.28
N PRO A 150 -8.90 18.91 -2.35
CA PRO A 150 -8.30 20.20 -2.68
C PRO A 150 -8.43 21.31 -1.64
N ASP A 151 -9.38 21.18 -0.69
CA ASP A 151 -9.57 22.13 0.40
C ASP A 151 -8.60 21.88 1.58
N ASP A 152 -7.86 20.77 1.58
CA ASP A 152 -6.76 20.54 2.52
C ASP A 152 -5.57 21.45 2.15
N PRO A 153 -5.03 22.24 3.09
CA PRO A 153 -3.97 23.21 2.81
C PRO A 153 -2.71 22.57 2.20
N ASP A 154 -2.46 21.29 2.51
CA ASP A 154 -1.27 20.57 2.06
C ASP A 154 -1.53 19.76 0.78
N TYR A 155 -2.75 19.76 0.23
CA TYR A 155 -3.14 18.90 -0.89
C TYR A 155 -2.23 19.04 -2.12
N ILE A 156 -1.90 20.28 -2.50
CA ILE A 156 -1.04 20.56 -3.65
C ILE A 156 0.36 19.99 -3.44
N GLU A 157 0.92 20.17 -2.24
CA GLU A 157 2.24 19.65 -1.90
C GLU A 157 2.24 18.12 -1.84
N ILE A 158 1.25 17.51 -1.17
CA ILE A 158 1.10 16.06 -1.06
C ILE A 158 1.04 15.42 -2.45
N THR A 159 0.16 15.93 -3.32
CA THR A 159 -0.01 15.38 -4.67
C THR A 159 1.25 15.50 -5.52
N HIS A 160 1.99 16.61 -5.38
CA HIS A 160 3.27 16.81 -6.04
C HIS A 160 4.35 15.84 -5.51
N LEU A 161 4.51 15.74 -4.19
CA LEU A 161 5.55 14.94 -3.55
C LEU A 161 5.38 13.44 -3.81
N LEU A 162 4.15 12.96 -3.92
CA LEU A 162 3.87 11.57 -4.31
C LEU A 162 4.33 11.22 -5.74
N ARG A 163 4.70 12.21 -6.56
CA ARG A 163 5.19 12.07 -7.95
C ARG A 163 6.59 12.65 -8.17
N ALA A 164 7.35 12.90 -7.09
CA ALA A 164 8.57 13.70 -7.14
C ALA A 164 9.80 13.01 -7.77
N ALA A 165 9.67 11.76 -8.23
CA ALA A 165 10.72 11.06 -8.96
C ALA A 165 10.32 10.79 -10.41
N ARG A 166 11.11 11.33 -11.35
CA ARG A 166 11.11 10.84 -12.73
C ARG A 166 11.94 9.55 -12.79
N PRO A 167 11.42 8.46 -13.39
CA PRO A 167 12.27 7.34 -13.78
C PRO A 167 13.36 7.87 -14.69
N THR A 168 14.61 7.48 -14.46
CA THR A 168 15.63 7.59 -15.52
C THR A 168 15.14 6.73 -16.69
N PRO A 169 15.10 7.25 -17.93
CA PRO A 169 14.76 6.43 -19.09
C PRO A 169 15.66 5.19 -19.10
N SER A 170 15.04 4.01 -19.24
CA SER A 170 15.74 2.74 -19.50
C SER A 170 16.32 2.73 -20.90
#